data_AF-A0A6A7AI76-F1
#
_entry.id   AF-A0A6A7AI76-F1
#
_cell.length_a   1.000
_cell.length_b   1.000
_cell.length_c   1.000
_cell.angle_alpha   90.00
_cell.angle_beta   90.00
_cell.angle_gamma   90.00
#
_symmetry.space_group_name_H-M   'P 1'
#
loop_
_entity.id
_entity.type
_entity.pdbx_description
1 polymer ?
#
loop_
_entity_poly.entity_id
_entity_poly.type
_entity_poly.pdbx_seq_one_letter_code
_entity_poly.pdbx_strand_id
1 'polypeptide(L)'
;MDGFPREKINATANLKDMIISQMQATFGPVNECENSDNTYTKFDVIIQKFNSVFVARGIVYLKPAKGVALNDHRRWRLLREARSEDGVMNAMENLWNQMQAMDTKDPAMKEMRVGDVYEFR
;
A
#
# COMPACT_ATOMS: atom_id res chain seq x y z
N MET A 1 -20.35 12.56 -12.83
CA MET A 1 -19.23 11.75 -12.29
C MET A 1 -18.87 10.75 -13.37
N ASP A 2 -17.73 10.93 -14.03
CA ASP A 2 -17.19 9.89 -14.91
C ASP A 2 -16.60 8.80 -14.03
N GLY A 3 -17.37 7.73 -13.85
CA GLY A 3 -17.00 6.58 -13.02
C GLY A 3 -15.85 5.79 -13.64
N PHE A 4 -15.17 5.00 -12.81
CA PHE A 4 -14.14 4.08 -13.29
C PHE A 4 -14.75 3.06 -14.27
N PRO A 5 -14.21 2.88 -15.49
CA PRO A 5 -14.80 2.00 -16.50
C PRO A 5 -14.95 0.58 -15.97
N ARG A 6 -16.16 0.01 -16.05
CA ARG A 6 -16.47 -1.32 -15.48
C ARG A 6 -15.57 -2.43 -16.03
N GLU A 7 -15.25 -2.35 -17.32
CA GLU A 7 -14.34 -3.27 -18.00
C GLU A 7 -12.92 -3.28 -17.42
N LYS A 8 -12.49 -2.17 -16.80
CA LYS A 8 -11.16 -2.05 -16.20
C LYS A 8 -11.14 -2.48 -14.73
N ILE A 9 -12.29 -2.72 -14.10
CA ILE A 9 -12.39 -3.13 -12.69
C ILE A 9 -11.62 -4.42 -12.44
N ASN A 10 -11.82 -5.44 -13.26
CA ASN A 10 -11.16 -6.74 -13.08
C ASN A 10 -9.64 -6.63 -13.29
N ALA A 11 -9.21 -5.88 -14.31
CA ALA A 11 -7.79 -5.66 -14.57
C ALA A 11 -7.11 -4.92 -13.41
N THR A 12 -7.76 -3.90 -12.86
CA THR A 12 -7.24 -3.15 -11.71
C THR A 12 -7.27 -3.97 -10.41
N ALA A 13 -8.28 -4.83 -10.22
CA ALA A 13 -8.32 -5.75 -9.08
C ALA A 13 -7.17 -6.77 -9.15
N ASN A 14 -6.96 -7.38 -10.31
CA ASN A 14 -5.84 -8.30 -10.52
C ASN A 14 -4.48 -7.61 -10.29
N LEU A 15 -4.31 -6.38 -10.81
CA LEU A 15 -3.08 -5.62 -10.61
C LEU A 15 -2.86 -5.26 -9.13
N LYS A 16 -3.93 -4.92 -8.41
CA LYS A 16 -3.88 -4.71 -6.95
C LYS A 16 -3.39 -5.96 -6.23
N ASP A 17 -3.93 -7.12 -6.54
CA ASP A 17 -3.54 -8.38 -5.90
C ASP A 17 -2.09 -8.76 -6.21
N MET A 18 -1.62 -8.48 -7.43
CA MET A 18 -0.21 -8.63 -7.80
C MET A 18 0.70 -7.71 -6.98
N ILE A 19 0.35 -6.42 -6.87
CA ILE A 19 1.11 -5.45 -6.05
C ILE A 19 1.13 -5.89 -4.57
N ILE A 20 0.01 -6.37 -4.02
CA ILE A 20 -0.06 -6.89 -2.65
C ILE A 20 0.85 -8.10 -2.46
N SER A 21 0.80 -9.05 -3.40
CA SER A 21 1.66 -10.24 -3.36
C SER A 21 3.14 -9.87 -3.42
N GLN A 22 3.50 -8.89 -4.25
CA GLN A 22 4.86 -8.37 -4.31
C GLN A 22 5.28 -7.69 -2.99
N MET A 23 4.40 -6.88 -2.37
CA MET A 23 4.67 -6.28 -1.06
C MET A 23 4.90 -7.36 0.01
N GLN A 24 4.11 -8.43 0.03
CA GLN A 24 4.31 -9.55 0.95
C GLN A 24 5.63 -10.28 0.70
N ALA A 25 5.99 -10.51 -0.56
CA ALA A 25 7.27 -11.14 -0.91
C ALA A 25 8.48 -10.28 -0.51
N THR A 26 8.36 -8.96 -0.63
CA THR A 26 9.43 -8.00 -0.31
C THR A 26 9.57 -7.74 1.19
N PHE A 27 8.46 -7.54 1.91
CA PHE A 27 8.47 -7.12 3.31
C PHE A 27 8.26 -8.26 4.31
N GLY A 28 7.99 -9.47 3.82
CA GLY A 28 7.69 -10.65 4.63
C GLY A 28 6.20 -10.81 4.91
N PRO A 29 5.78 -12.02 5.34
CA PRO A 29 4.38 -12.27 5.66
C PRO A 29 3.95 -11.40 6.84
N VAL A 30 2.68 -10.99 6.77
CA VAL A 30 1.97 -10.42 7.91
C VAL A 30 1.96 -11.51 9.00
N ASN A 31 2.80 -11.37 10.03
CA ASN A 31 2.80 -12.07 11.34
C ASN A 31 4.21 -12.15 11.96
N GLU A 32 5.29 -11.80 11.24
CA GLU A 32 6.67 -12.02 11.71
C GLU A 32 7.36 -10.83 12.41
N CYS A 33 6.62 -9.88 12.97
CA CYS A 33 7.21 -8.78 13.77
C CYS A 33 6.63 -8.79 15.19
N GLU A 34 7.07 -9.78 15.98
CA GLU A 34 6.60 -10.01 17.36
C GLU A 34 7.19 -9.06 18.41
N ASN A 35 8.15 -8.17 18.07
CA ASN A 35 8.96 -7.49 19.10
C ASN A 35 8.94 -5.95 19.13
N SER A 36 7.96 -5.27 18.55
CA SER A 36 7.79 -3.83 18.82
C SER A 36 6.37 -3.39 18.48
N ASP A 37 5.96 -2.22 18.96
CA ASP A 37 4.63 -1.58 18.79
C ASP A 37 4.15 -1.36 17.33
N ASN A 38 4.76 -2.03 16.34
CA ASN A 38 4.51 -1.95 14.91
C ASN A 38 4.31 -3.34 14.27
N THR A 39 3.54 -4.24 14.89
CA THR A 39 3.14 -5.49 14.23
C THR A 39 2.27 -5.19 13.01
N TYR A 40 2.64 -5.69 11.83
CA TYR A 40 1.87 -5.53 10.60
C TYR A 40 0.65 -6.47 10.58
N THR A 41 -0.51 -6.01 10.08
CA THR A 41 -1.75 -6.82 10.04
C THR A 41 -2.29 -7.10 8.65
N LYS A 42 -2.01 -6.25 7.65
CA LYS A 42 -2.50 -6.43 6.28
C LYS A 42 -1.78 -5.49 5.33
N PHE A 43 -1.46 -5.96 4.13
CA PHE A 43 -1.03 -5.11 3.02
C PHE A 43 -2.23 -4.73 2.16
N ASP A 44 -2.23 -3.52 1.62
CA ASP A 44 -3.31 -3.04 0.77
C ASP A 44 -2.82 -1.97 -0.21
N VAL A 45 -3.63 -1.70 -1.22
CA VAL A 45 -3.43 -0.58 -2.14
C VAL A 45 -4.64 0.35 -2.08
N ILE A 46 -4.38 1.61 -1.74
CA ILE A 46 -5.37 2.68 -1.70
C ILE A 46 -5.18 3.57 -2.92
N ILE A 47 -6.28 3.96 -3.55
CA ILE A 47 -6.29 4.90 -4.67
C ILE A 47 -7.09 6.14 -4.26
N GLN A 48 -6.50 7.32 -4.44
CA GLN A 48 -7.14 8.60 -4.18
C GLN A 48 -6.97 9.52 -5.39
N LYS A 49 -7.94 10.42 -5.58
CA LYS A 49 -7.88 11.47 -6.58
C LYS A 49 -7.71 12.81 -5.88
N PHE A 50 -6.65 13.53 -6.20
CA PHE A 50 -6.39 14.89 -5.76
C PHE A 50 -6.34 15.78 -7.00
N ASN A 51 -7.35 16.64 -7.17
CA ASN A 51 -7.51 17.46 -8.38
C ASN A 51 -7.49 16.60 -9.66
N SER A 52 -6.53 16.82 -10.56
CA SER A 52 -6.31 16.06 -11.80
C SER A 52 -5.46 14.80 -11.62
N VAL A 53 -4.88 14.58 -10.43
CA VAL A 53 -3.89 13.52 -10.20
C VAL A 53 -4.51 12.35 -9.46
N PHE A 54 -4.33 11.15 -10.00
CA PHE A 54 -4.60 9.88 -9.33
C PHE A 54 -3.35 9.40 -8.61
N VAL A 55 -3.52 9.02 -7.35
CA VAL A 55 -2.43 8.60 -6.46
C VAL A 55 -2.73 7.19 -5.97
N ALA A 56 -1.85 6.24 -6.33
CA ALA A 56 -1.89 4.86 -5.86
C ALA A 56 -0.85 4.67 -4.75
N ARG A 57 -1.28 4.15 -3.60
CA ARG A 57 -0.44 3.93 -2.42
C ARG A 57 -0.43 2.48 -2.01
N GLY A 58 0.74 1.86 -2.03
CA GLY A 58 0.98 0.61 -1.31
C GLY A 58 1.15 0.91 0.16
N ILE A 59 0.33 0.29 1.01
CA ILE A 59 0.31 0.52 2.45
C ILE A 59 0.37 -0.79 3.22
N VAL A 60 0.74 -0.68 4.49
CA VAL A 60 0.60 -1.76 5.47
C VAL A 60 -0.16 -1.25 6.69
N TYR A 61 -1.20 -1.95 7.08
CA TYR A 61 -1.95 -1.69 8.30
C TYR A 61 -1.15 -2.16 9.51
N LEU A 62 -1.16 -1.34 10.56
CA LEU A 62 -0.50 -1.63 11.83
C LEU A 62 -1.52 -2.20 12.82
N LYS A 63 -1.06 -3.11 13.67
CA LYS A 63 -1.89 -3.67 14.74
C LYS A 63 -2.33 -2.54 15.66
N PRO A 64 -3.62 -2.47 16.01
CA PRO A 64 -4.10 -1.51 16.99
C PRO A 64 -3.38 -1.70 18.33
N ALA A 65 -3.16 -0.61 19.05
CA ALA A 65 -2.57 -0.64 20.39
C ALA A 65 -3.38 -1.57 21.32
N LYS A 66 -2.73 -2.16 22.33
CA LYS A 66 -3.41 -3.04 23.30
C LYS A 66 -4.64 -2.32 23.89
N GLY A 67 -5.82 -2.92 23.74
CA GLY A 67 -7.10 -2.37 24.23
C GLY A 67 -7.95 -1.67 23.17
N VAL A 68 -7.45 -1.49 21.95
CA VAL A 68 -8.23 -0.99 20.80
C VAL A 68 -8.74 -2.18 19.98
N ALA A 69 -10.00 -2.11 19.50
CA ALA A 69 -10.62 -3.19 18.74
C ALA A 69 -9.78 -3.56 17.49
N LEU A 70 -9.63 -4.87 17.23
CA LEU A 70 -8.83 -5.39 16.10
C LEU A 70 -9.31 -4.92 14.72
N ASN A 71 -10.59 -4.51 14.61
CA ASN A 71 -11.18 -4.00 13.37
C ASN A 71 -10.78 -2.54 13.08
N ASP A 72 -10.05 -1.89 14.00
CA ASP A 72 -9.67 -0.49 13.87
C ASP A 72 -8.38 -0.35 13.06
N HIS A 73 -8.50 -0.59 11.74
CA HIS A 73 -7.44 -0.38 10.75
C HIS A 73 -7.11 1.10 10.50
N ARG A 74 -7.26 1.95 11.52
CA ARG A 74 -7.06 3.41 11.40
C ARG A 74 -5.61 3.79 11.16
N ARG A 75 -4.68 2.93 11.58
CA ARG A 75 -3.24 3.16 11.52
C ARG A 75 -2.65 2.36 10.38
N TRP A 76 -2.06 3.06 9.44
CA TRP A 76 -1.32 2.45 8.34
C TRP A 76 -0.03 3.22 8.09
N ARG A 77 0.94 2.51 7.54
CA ARG A 77 2.22 3.07 7.10
C ARG A 77 2.26 3.04 5.58
N LEU A 78 2.72 4.14 4.99
CA LEU A 78 3.00 4.21 3.57
C LEU A 78 4.24 3.38 3.24
N LEU A 79 4.12 2.47 2.28
CA LEU A 79 5.26 1.76 1.72
C LEU A 79 5.73 2.52 0.48
N ARG A 80 4.86 2.68 -0.51
CA ARG A 80 5.17 3.43 -1.73
C ARG A 80 3.97 4.17 -2.26
N GLU A 81 4.27 5.19 -3.04
CA GLU A 81 3.29 6.02 -3.72
C GLU A 81 3.72 6.24 -5.17
N ALA A 82 2.78 6.05 -6.08
CA ALA A 82 2.91 6.46 -7.46
C ALA A 82 1.73 7.33 -7.88
N ARG A 83 1.96 8.16 -8.90
CA ARG A 83 1.00 9.17 -9.37
C ARG A 83 0.83 9.08 -10.87
N SER A 84 -0.34 9.48 -11.36
CA SER A 84 -0.61 9.67 -12.79
C SER A 84 -1.79 10.64 -12.99
N GLU A 85 -1.72 11.49 -14.01
CA GLU A 85 -2.85 12.31 -14.47
C GLU A 85 -3.73 11.56 -15.48
N ASP A 86 -3.21 10.49 -16.08
CA ASP A 86 -3.85 9.74 -17.17
C ASP A 86 -4.95 8.79 -16.67
N GLY A 87 -4.94 8.46 -15.38
CA GLY A 87 -5.97 7.64 -14.76
C GLY A 87 -5.48 6.72 -13.65
N VAL A 88 -6.46 6.05 -13.05
CA VAL A 88 -6.25 5.06 -11.98
C VAL A 88 -5.34 3.91 -12.42
N MET A 89 -5.52 3.39 -13.64
CA MET A 89 -4.73 2.25 -14.13
C MET A 89 -3.25 2.63 -14.28
N ASN A 90 -2.95 3.78 -14.89
CA ASN A 90 -1.58 4.26 -15.01
C ASN A 90 -0.93 4.52 -13.64
N ALA A 91 -1.67 5.07 -12.67
CA ALA A 91 -1.15 5.23 -11.31
C ALA A 91 -0.79 3.87 -10.67
N MET A 92 -1.60 2.84 -10.90
CA MET A 92 -1.36 1.48 -10.41
C MET A 92 -0.18 0.80 -11.14
N GLU A 93 -0.07 0.96 -12.46
CA GLU A 93 1.05 0.44 -13.24
C GLU A 93 2.37 1.10 -12.83
N ASN A 94 2.35 2.42 -12.60
CA ASN A 94 3.50 3.14 -12.07
C ASN A 94 3.90 2.60 -10.70
N LEU A 95 2.93 2.31 -9.82
CA LEU A 95 3.21 1.70 -8.52
C LEU A 95 3.82 0.30 -8.68
N TRP A 96 3.26 -0.53 -9.56
CA TRP A 96 3.79 -1.85 -9.87
C TRP A 96 5.24 -1.80 -10.37
N ASN A 97 5.53 -0.92 -11.33
CA ASN A 97 6.88 -0.75 -11.87
C ASN A 97 7.88 -0.30 -10.79
N GLN A 98 7.47 0.61 -9.90
CA GLN A 98 8.29 1.01 -8.75
C GLN A 98 8.54 -0.15 -7.78
N MET A 99 7.53 -0.99 -7.55
CA MET A 99 7.66 -2.17 -6.69
C MET A 99 8.56 -3.25 -7.31
N GLN A 100 8.56 -3.41 -8.64
CA GLN A 100 9.49 -4.33 -9.32
C GLN A 100 10.93 -3.81 -9.33
N ALA A 101 11.10 -2.49 -9.43
CA ALA A 101 12.41 -1.86 -9.36
C ALA A 101 13.03 -1.87 -7.95
N MET A 102 12.29 -2.33 -6.93
CA MET A 102 12.84 -2.54 -5.59
C MET A 102 13.80 -3.72 -5.59
N ASP A 103 15.09 -3.42 -5.56
CA ASP A 103 16.10 -4.41 -5.20
C ASP A 103 15.94 -4.73 -3.70
N THR A 104 15.80 -6.01 -3.36
CA THR A 104 15.65 -6.50 -1.98
C THR A 104 16.88 -6.26 -1.11
N LYS A 105 17.98 -5.76 -1.72
CA LYS A 105 19.24 -5.39 -1.06
C LYS A 105 19.39 -3.89 -0.77
N ASP A 106 18.42 -3.06 -1.12
CA ASP A 106 18.51 -1.60 -0.93
C ASP A 106 18.40 -1.22 0.57
N PRO A 107 19.42 -0.58 1.18
CA PRO A 107 19.38 -0.14 2.58
C PRO A 107 18.24 0.87 2.86
N ALA A 108 17.69 1.56 1.86
CA ALA A 108 16.49 2.41 2.03
C ALA A 108 15.26 1.61 2.51
N MET A 109 15.18 0.30 2.25
CA MET A 109 14.11 -0.56 2.78
C MET A 109 14.14 -0.68 4.31
N LYS A 110 15.32 -0.55 4.93
CA LYS A 110 15.47 -0.58 6.39
C LYS A 110 14.86 0.69 7.02
N GLU A 111 14.98 1.82 6.35
CA GLU A 111 14.40 3.11 6.76
C GLU A 111 12.90 3.21 6.41
N MET A 112 12.43 2.52 5.38
CA MET A 112 10.98 2.42 5.07
C MET A 112 10.18 1.63 6.12
N ARG A 113 10.85 0.80 6.94
CA ARG A 113 10.24 0.28 8.18
C ARG A 113 9.91 1.40 9.19
N VAL A 114 10.35 2.62 8.93
CA VAL A 114 10.16 3.84 9.74
C VAL A 114 9.50 4.94 8.88
N GLY A 115 8.59 4.58 7.98
CA GLY A 115 7.73 5.57 7.29
C GLY A 115 6.71 6.23 8.23
N ASP A 116 6.22 7.40 7.83
CA ASP A 116 5.19 8.17 8.54
C ASP A 116 3.94 7.30 8.81
N VAL A 117 3.46 7.34 10.05
CA VAL A 117 2.22 6.68 10.47
C VAL A 117 1.07 7.65 10.22
N TYR A 118 0.12 7.22 9.38
CA TYR A 118 -1.08 7.98 9.11
C TYR A 118 -2.24 7.40 9.92
N GLU A 119 -3.01 8.29 10.55
CA GLU A 119 -4.22 7.93 11.30
C GLU A 119 -5.43 8.60 10.65
N PHE A 120 -6.47 7.82 10.36
CA PHE A 120 -7.77 8.41 10.04
C PHE A 120 -8.37 9.02 11.32
N ARG A 121 -8.51 10.35 11.34
CA ARG A 121 -9.25 11.09 12.37
C ARG A 121 -10.75 11.08 12.09
#